data_AF-A0A371P8N5-F1
#
_entry.id   AF-A0A371P8N5-F1
#
_cell.length_a   1.000
_cell.length_b   1.000
_cell.length_c   1.000
_cell.angle_alpha   90.00
_cell.angle_beta   90.00
_cell.angle_gamma   90.00
#
_symmetry.space_group_name_H-M   'P 1'
#
loop_
_entity.id
_entity.type
_entity.pdbx_description
1 polymer ?
#
loop_
_entity_poly.entity_id
_entity_poly.type
_entity_poly.pdbx_seq_one_letter_code
_entity_poly.pdbx_strand_id
1 'polypeptide(L)'
;MPAPAETSYLRPAFLTAVVAAILSWTVAAVVVLIARGPSGVEPGPLARTTIRTWLVALGSGIEAGNVSIGLIPVGATLLCIALVARAAVWVVADPLEEHAAFAASAAGAFGAIAAIASAATNVGDVHTSVVRSAAAGFVVGGLGAMWGTVQRHGDGDRWWFTTPADVRAVVRAAVPGALVVLGAAAIVVTVLLVTSVDRAGDLWALLDPGVGGGVALAIGSVLAVPTLVLWTASALIGPGFAIGTGTSVDLTGSQLGQVPGFPLLAALPEPGEFPDWVFVLGLVPLLAGVVSGWRLGPVERDGLVPRLTLGAAAGALGGFGLGVLVGLSGGAIGPGLLADAGPPLLTPLLVVVPVMALGGALGAALSHYRGGRASRPSDTSAPGRARLWKRHQPAGADRRVDGA
;
A
#
# COMPACT_ATOMS: atom_id res chain seq x y z
N MET A 1 1.64 -41.46 22.87
CA MET A 1 2.10 -40.27 22.14
C MET A 1 0.90 -39.68 21.43
N PRO A 2 0.44 -38.45 21.75
CA PRO A 2 -0.54 -37.79 20.90
C PRO A 2 0.07 -37.61 19.50
N ALA A 3 -0.71 -37.86 18.46
CA ALA A 3 -0.31 -37.65 17.08
C ALA A 3 0.22 -36.22 16.90
N PRO A 4 1.25 -36.00 16.05
CA PRO A 4 1.70 -34.65 15.76
C PRO A 4 0.48 -33.86 15.26
N ALA A 5 0.16 -32.75 15.94
CA ALA A 5 -0.89 -31.85 15.49
C ALA A 5 -0.58 -31.51 14.02
N GLU A 6 -1.44 -31.95 13.09
CA GLU A 6 -1.36 -31.49 11.71
C GLU A 6 -1.31 -29.97 11.75
N THR A 7 -0.32 -29.38 11.10
CA THR A 7 -0.15 -27.94 10.97
C THR A 7 -1.38 -27.37 10.26
N SER A 8 -2.37 -27.00 11.07
CA SER A 8 -3.75 -26.65 10.67
C SER A 8 -3.81 -25.56 9.58
N TYR A 9 -2.76 -24.73 9.48
CA TYR A 9 -2.67 -23.63 8.53
C TYR A 9 -2.10 -23.99 7.14
N LEU A 10 -1.41 -25.13 6.95
CA LEU A 10 -0.75 -25.43 5.67
C LEU A 10 -1.75 -25.69 4.55
N ARG A 11 -2.74 -26.57 4.80
CA ARG A 11 -3.79 -26.89 3.82
C ARG A 11 -4.53 -25.63 3.32
N PRO A 12 -5.08 -24.75 4.20
CA PRO A 12 -5.74 -23.54 3.73
C PRO A 12 -4.77 -22.56 3.04
N ALA A 13 -3.49 -22.52 3.42
CA ALA A 13 -2.50 -21.66 2.75
C ALA A 13 -2.26 -22.09 1.29
N PHE A 14 -2.02 -23.39 1.05
CA PHE A 14 -1.85 -23.92 -0.30
C PHE A 14 -3.12 -23.77 -1.15
N LEU A 15 -4.29 -24.06 -0.57
CA LEU A 15 -5.57 -23.88 -1.25
C LEU A 15 -5.80 -22.41 -1.63
N THR A 16 -5.49 -21.47 -0.74
CA THR A 16 -5.57 -20.03 -1.02
C THR A 16 -4.71 -19.66 -2.23
N ALA A 17 -3.45 -20.12 -2.27
CA ALA A 17 -2.55 -19.84 -3.39
C ALA A 17 -3.06 -20.41 -4.72
N VAL A 18 -3.54 -21.66 -4.74
CA VAL A 18 -4.08 -22.30 -5.94
C VAL A 18 -5.35 -21.61 -6.44
N VAL A 19 -6.31 -21.36 -5.55
CA VAL A 19 -7.56 -20.66 -5.89
C VAL A 19 -7.27 -19.26 -6.41
N ALA A 20 -6.35 -18.52 -5.77
CA ALA A 20 -5.95 -17.20 -6.22
C ALA A 20 -5.27 -17.21 -7.60
N ALA A 21 -4.43 -18.20 -7.88
CA ALA A 21 -3.77 -18.35 -9.18
C ALA A 21 -4.80 -18.61 -10.29
N ILE A 22 -5.74 -19.54 -10.07
CA ILE A 22 -6.83 -19.83 -11.01
C ILE A 22 -7.69 -18.57 -11.24
N LEU A 23 -8.08 -17.88 -10.17
CA LEU A 23 -8.87 -16.65 -10.27
C LEU A 23 -8.11 -15.57 -11.05
N SER A 24 -6.81 -15.42 -10.82
CA SER A 24 -6.00 -14.44 -11.54
C SER A 24 -5.81 -14.80 -13.02
N TRP A 25 -5.61 -16.09 -13.34
CA TRP A 25 -5.53 -16.56 -14.72
C TRP A 25 -6.85 -16.41 -15.47
N THR A 26 -7.99 -16.63 -14.82
CA THR A 26 -9.30 -16.41 -15.45
C THR A 26 -9.52 -14.94 -15.78
N VAL A 27 -9.20 -14.02 -14.86
CA VAL A 27 -9.26 -12.57 -15.12
C VAL A 27 -8.32 -12.18 -16.26
N ALA A 28 -7.07 -12.65 -16.25
CA ALA A 28 -6.12 -12.39 -17.33
C ALA A 28 -6.59 -12.96 -18.67
N ALA A 29 -7.19 -14.16 -18.69
CA ALA A 29 -7.71 -14.77 -19.90
C ALA A 29 -8.84 -13.93 -20.50
N VAL A 30 -9.76 -13.42 -19.67
CA VAL A 30 -10.83 -12.53 -20.12
C VAL A 30 -10.26 -11.28 -20.79
N VAL A 31 -9.26 -10.63 -20.17
CA VAL A 31 -8.61 -9.44 -20.75
C VAL A 31 -7.94 -9.78 -22.09
N VAL A 32 -7.21 -10.89 -22.17
CA VAL A 32 -6.54 -11.33 -23.41
C VAL A 32 -7.54 -11.64 -24.53
N LEU A 33 -8.66 -12.30 -24.20
CA LEU A 33 -9.72 -12.62 -25.17
C LEU A 33 -10.41 -11.36 -25.69
N ILE A 34 -10.68 -10.38 -24.82
CA ILE A 34 -11.24 -9.09 -25.21
C ILE A 34 -10.27 -8.34 -26.14
N ALA A 35 -8.98 -8.28 -25.78
CA ALA A 35 -7.96 -7.57 -26.54
C ALA A 35 -7.72 -8.17 -27.94
N ARG A 36 -7.78 -9.50 -28.07
CA ARG A 36 -7.54 -10.20 -29.35
C ARG A 36 -8.74 -10.15 -30.31
N GLY A 37 -9.96 -10.10 -29.79
CA GLY A 37 -11.16 -10.25 -30.62
C GLY A 37 -11.43 -11.70 -31.09
N PRO A 38 -12.40 -11.91 -32.00
CA PRO A 38 -12.98 -13.22 -32.30
C PRO A 38 -12.14 -14.15 -33.21
N SER A 39 -10.87 -13.84 -33.48
CA SER A 39 -9.99 -14.68 -34.32
C SER A 39 -9.69 -16.05 -33.68
N GLY A 40 -9.39 -17.05 -34.52
CA GLY A 40 -9.24 -18.46 -34.14
C GLY A 40 -8.41 -18.70 -32.87
N VAL A 41 -8.99 -19.49 -31.94
CA VAL A 41 -8.43 -19.73 -30.61
C VAL A 41 -7.61 -21.01 -30.62
N GLU A 42 -6.29 -20.89 -30.73
CA GLU A 42 -5.38 -21.99 -30.42
C GLU A 42 -5.15 -22.06 -28.88
N PRO A 43 -5.47 -23.19 -28.22
CA PRO A 43 -5.41 -23.28 -26.76
C PRO A 43 -4.01 -23.03 -26.17
N GLY A 44 -2.96 -23.54 -26.82
CA GLY A 44 -1.58 -23.42 -26.35
C GLY A 44 -1.06 -21.97 -26.29
N PRO A 45 -1.07 -21.25 -27.42
CA PRO A 45 -0.70 -19.83 -27.45
C PRO A 45 -1.59 -18.95 -26.57
N LEU A 46 -2.89 -19.25 -26.47
CA LEU A 46 -3.79 -18.52 -25.57
C LEU A 46 -3.36 -18.68 -24.11
N ALA A 47 -3.19 -19.92 -23.64
CA ALA A 47 -2.79 -20.19 -22.25
C ALA A 47 -1.45 -19.52 -21.90
N ARG A 48 -0.47 -19.58 -22.82
CA ARG A 48 0.82 -18.92 -22.64
C ARG A 48 0.70 -17.41 -22.54
N THR A 49 -0.13 -16.80 -23.40
CA THR A 49 -0.36 -15.34 -23.39
C THR A 49 -1.03 -14.93 -22.08
N THR A 50 -2.08 -15.64 -21.66
CA THR A 50 -2.78 -15.43 -20.39
C THR A 50 -1.84 -15.46 -19.19
N ILE A 51 -1.01 -16.51 -19.09
CA ILE A 51 -0.08 -16.66 -17.97
C ILE A 51 0.96 -15.55 -17.98
N ARG A 52 1.52 -15.19 -19.15
CA ARG A 52 2.48 -14.08 -19.28
C ARG A 52 1.84 -12.75 -18.89
N THR A 53 0.60 -12.47 -19.31
CA THR A 53 -0.14 -11.27 -18.90
C THR A 53 -0.33 -11.22 -17.38
N TRP A 54 -0.65 -12.34 -16.75
CA TRP A 54 -0.72 -12.43 -15.29
C TRP A 54 0.64 -12.19 -14.62
N LEU A 55 1.72 -12.78 -15.12
CA LEU A 55 3.07 -12.56 -14.58
C LEU A 55 3.50 -11.09 -14.69
N VAL A 56 3.21 -10.45 -15.82
CA VAL A 56 3.44 -9.00 -16.01
C VAL A 56 2.60 -8.19 -15.03
N ALA A 57 1.34 -8.57 -14.77
CA ALA A 57 0.49 -7.93 -13.76
C ALA A 57 1.05 -8.06 -12.34
N LEU A 58 1.74 -9.17 -12.01
CA LEU A 58 2.48 -9.30 -10.75
C LEU A 58 3.72 -8.39 -10.69
N GLY A 59 4.24 -7.94 -11.84
CA GLY A 59 5.45 -7.14 -11.94
C GLY A 59 6.70 -7.96 -12.27
N SER A 60 6.58 -9.14 -12.92
CA SER A 60 7.72 -9.96 -13.34
C SER A 60 8.59 -9.31 -14.42
N GLY A 61 8.04 -8.34 -15.15
CA GLY A 61 8.59 -7.86 -16.41
C GLY A 61 8.54 -8.91 -17.53
N ILE A 62 8.79 -8.45 -18.76
CA ILE A 62 8.90 -9.29 -19.95
C ILE A 62 10.07 -8.81 -20.81
N GLU A 63 10.84 -9.76 -21.32
CA GLU A 63 11.95 -9.55 -22.23
C GLU A 63 11.59 -10.20 -23.57
N ALA A 64 11.58 -9.41 -24.64
CA ALA A 64 11.27 -9.86 -25.98
C ALA A 64 12.37 -9.36 -26.94
N GLY A 65 13.36 -10.21 -27.21
CA GLY A 65 14.57 -9.82 -27.96
C GLY A 65 15.30 -8.63 -27.31
N ASN A 66 15.40 -7.51 -28.02
CA ASN A 66 16.03 -6.28 -27.52
C ASN A 66 15.09 -5.35 -26.74
N VAL A 67 13.82 -5.73 -26.55
CA VAL A 67 12.84 -4.94 -25.81
C VAL A 67 12.64 -5.53 -24.42
N SER A 68 13.00 -4.77 -23.39
CA SER A 68 12.68 -5.10 -22.00
C SER A 68 11.59 -4.17 -21.47
N ILE A 69 10.52 -4.75 -20.96
CA ILE A 69 9.46 -4.04 -20.26
C ILE A 69 9.49 -4.51 -18.81
N GLY A 70 10.10 -3.69 -17.97
CA GLY A 70 10.30 -3.94 -16.54
C GLY A 70 9.41 -3.09 -15.64
N LEU A 71 8.57 -2.21 -16.16
CA LEU A 71 7.66 -1.39 -15.34
C LEU A 71 6.67 -2.26 -14.57
N ILE A 72 6.49 -1.97 -13.28
CA ILE A 72 5.48 -2.65 -12.45
C ILE A 72 4.12 -1.95 -12.65
N PRO A 73 3.10 -2.63 -13.21
CA PRO A 73 1.76 -2.07 -13.34
C PRO A 73 1.04 -2.11 -12.00
N VAL A 74 1.26 -1.08 -11.16
CA VAL A 74 0.86 -1.06 -9.74
C VAL A 74 -0.63 -1.37 -9.55
N GLY A 75 -1.52 -0.84 -10.40
CA GLY A 75 -2.95 -1.15 -10.31
C GLY A 75 -3.27 -2.62 -10.62
N ALA A 76 -2.57 -3.23 -11.57
CA ALA A 76 -2.71 -4.66 -11.85
C ALA A 76 -2.17 -5.52 -10.71
N THR A 77 -1.06 -5.11 -10.09
CA THR A 77 -0.50 -5.78 -8.91
C THR A 77 -1.45 -5.68 -7.71
N LEU A 78 -2.06 -4.51 -7.49
CA LEU A 78 -3.09 -4.31 -6.45
C LEU A 78 -4.33 -5.18 -6.71
N LEU A 79 -4.75 -5.33 -7.98
CA LEU A 79 -5.82 -6.25 -8.34
C LEU A 79 -5.45 -7.69 -7.97
N CYS A 80 -4.24 -8.15 -8.29
CA CYS A 80 -3.79 -9.49 -7.89
C CYS A 80 -3.78 -9.67 -6.36
N ILE A 81 -3.32 -8.69 -5.60
CA ILE A 81 -3.38 -8.70 -4.13
C ILE A 81 -4.83 -8.85 -3.65
N ALA A 82 -5.77 -8.10 -4.24
CA ALA A 82 -7.18 -8.17 -3.89
C ALA A 82 -7.82 -9.54 -4.24
N LEU A 83 -7.42 -10.16 -5.35
CA LEU A 83 -7.87 -11.50 -5.73
C LEU A 83 -7.34 -12.57 -4.76
N VAL A 84 -6.07 -12.47 -4.34
CA VAL A 84 -5.51 -13.36 -3.30
C VAL A 84 -6.23 -13.14 -1.97
N ALA A 85 -6.48 -11.89 -1.58
CA ALA A 85 -7.24 -11.58 -0.36
C ALA A 85 -8.64 -12.17 -0.40
N ARG A 86 -9.32 -12.08 -1.56
CA ARG A 86 -10.64 -12.69 -1.76
C ARG A 86 -10.59 -14.21 -1.65
N ALA A 87 -9.59 -14.85 -2.24
CA ALA A 87 -9.39 -16.29 -2.12
C ALA A 87 -9.17 -16.71 -0.65
N ALA A 88 -8.38 -15.95 0.10
CA ALA A 88 -8.15 -16.21 1.53
C ALA A 88 -9.45 -16.10 2.33
N VAL A 89 -10.29 -15.10 2.06
CA VAL A 89 -11.61 -14.94 2.70
C VAL A 89 -12.52 -16.14 2.43
N TRP A 90 -12.45 -16.74 1.24
CA TRP A 90 -13.26 -17.91 0.88
C TRP A 90 -12.74 -19.22 1.48
N VAL A 91 -11.42 -19.39 1.54
CA VAL A 91 -10.78 -20.63 1.98
C VAL A 91 -10.65 -20.71 3.51
N VAL A 92 -10.35 -19.59 4.17
CA VAL A 92 -10.16 -19.54 5.63
C VAL A 92 -11.52 -19.33 6.30
N ALA A 93 -12.22 -20.44 6.56
CA ALA A 93 -13.51 -20.41 7.25
C ALA A 93 -13.34 -20.27 8.77
N ASP A 94 -12.39 -21.02 9.34
CA ASP A 94 -12.14 -21.10 10.78
C ASP A 94 -11.00 -20.16 11.24
N PRO A 95 -11.03 -19.67 12.49
CA PRO A 95 -9.96 -18.83 13.03
C PRO A 95 -8.62 -19.60 13.05
N LEU A 96 -7.58 -18.97 12.50
CA LEU A 96 -6.23 -19.51 12.52
C LEU A 96 -5.49 -19.05 13.78
N GLU A 97 -4.71 -19.93 14.41
CA GLU A 97 -3.84 -19.53 15.53
C GLU A 97 -2.57 -18.82 15.01
N GLU A 98 -1.96 -19.33 13.93
CA GLU A 98 -0.70 -18.84 13.37
C GLU A 98 -0.88 -18.06 12.05
N HIS A 99 -1.36 -16.82 12.14
CA HIS A 99 -1.61 -15.95 10.97
C HIS A 99 -0.36 -15.67 10.13
N ALA A 100 0.78 -15.43 10.79
CA ALA A 100 2.05 -15.14 10.11
C ALA A 100 2.57 -16.37 9.34
N ALA A 101 2.49 -17.57 9.94
CA ALA A 101 2.90 -18.81 9.29
C ALA A 101 1.99 -19.14 8.09
N PHE A 102 0.67 -18.90 8.22
CA PHE A 102 -0.27 -19.01 7.12
C PHE A 102 0.10 -18.11 5.94
N ALA A 103 0.31 -16.80 6.17
CA ALA A 103 0.61 -15.89 5.08
C ALA A 103 2.00 -16.14 4.46
N ALA A 104 3.00 -16.52 5.26
CA ALA A 104 4.30 -16.93 4.75
C ALA A 104 4.21 -18.20 3.88
N SER A 105 3.37 -19.17 4.29
CA SER A 105 3.13 -20.39 3.51
C SER A 105 2.38 -20.10 2.21
N ALA A 106 1.35 -19.24 2.26
CA ALA A 106 0.60 -18.80 1.09
C ALA A 106 1.49 -17.99 0.12
N ALA A 107 2.35 -17.12 0.65
CA ALA A 107 3.37 -16.39 -0.11
C ALA A 107 4.33 -17.35 -0.83
N GLY A 108 4.89 -18.31 -0.10
CA GLY A 108 5.78 -19.33 -0.65
C GLY A 108 5.12 -20.15 -1.76
N ALA A 109 3.88 -20.62 -1.53
CA ALA A 109 3.13 -21.39 -2.51
C ALA A 109 2.80 -20.56 -3.77
N PHE A 110 2.31 -19.33 -3.62
CA PHE A 110 1.97 -18.47 -4.75
C PHE A 110 3.21 -18.02 -5.53
N GLY A 111 4.32 -17.73 -4.84
CA GLY A 111 5.63 -17.47 -5.44
C GLY A 111 6.15 -18.67 -6.24
N ALA A 112 6.02 -19.89 -5.71
CA ALA A 112 6.38 -21.11 -6.42
C ALA A 112 5.52 -21.32 -7.68
N ILE A 113 4.20 -21.09 -7.59
CA ILE A 113 3.31 -21.15 -8.76
C ILE A 113 3.75 -20.14 -9.83
N ALA A 114 4.06 -18.90 -9.45
CA ALA A 114 4.54 -17.88 -10.38
C ALA A 114 5.88 -18.25 -11.03
N ALA A 115 6.81 -18.83 -10.26
CA ALA A 115 8.09 -19.33 -10.76
C ALA A 115 7.91 -20.46 -11.79
N ILE A 116 7.08 -21.46 -11.47
CA ILE A 116 6.78 -22.60 -12.36
C ILE A 116 6.09 -22.10 -13.63
N ALA A 117 5.12 -21.19 -13.50
CA ALA A 117 4.40 -20.62 -14.63
C ALA A 117 5.33 -19.81 -15.55
N SER A 118 6.27 -19.05 -14.98
CA SER A 118 7.31 -18.34 -15.73
C SER A 118 8.21 -19.32 -16.49
N ALA A 119 8.73 -20.35 -15.82
CA ALA A 119 9.56 -21.37 -16.46
C ALA A 119 8.82 -22.12 -17.58
N ALA A 120 7.55 -22.48 -17.37
CA ALA A 120 6.74 -23.20 -18.36
C ALA A 120 6.36 -22.36 -19.58
N THR A 121 6.34 -21.03 -19.45
CA THR A 121 5.95 -20.11 -20.53
C THR A 121 7.13 -19.45 -21.23
N ASN A 122 8.36 -19.66 -20.78
CA ASN A 122 9.57 -19.19 -21.44
C ASN A 122 9.91 -20.07 -22.65
N VAL A 123 9.39 -19.69 -23.82
CA VAL A 123 9.57 -20.40 -25.10
C VAL A 123 9.70 -19.37 -26.22
N GLY A 124 10.68 -19.58 -27.10
CA GLY A 124 11.04 -18.64 -28.17
C GLY A 124 11.77 -17.41 -27.62
N ASP A 125 11.63 -16.27 -28.28
CA ASP A 125 12.35 -15.03 -27.97
C ASP A 125 11.71 -14.20 -26.83
N VAL A 126 10.67 -14.73 -26.19
CA VAL A 126 9.92 -14.03 -25.14
C VAL A 126 10.12 -14.74 -23.80
N HIS A 127 10.82 -14.06 -22.90
CA HIS A 127 11.22 -14.55 -21.59
C HIS A 127 10.65 -13.69 -20.47
N THR A 128 10.40 -14.33 -19.34
CA THR A 128 10.07 -13.73 -18.06
C THR A 128 11.08 -14.21 -17.03
N SER A 129 11.53 -13.32 -16.15
CA SER A 129 12.49 -13.70 -15.11
C SER A 129 11.80 -14.57 -14.05
N VAL A 130 12.27 -15.82 -13.92
CA VAL A 130 11.73 -16.78 -12.94
C VAL A 130 11.91 -16.26 -11.52
N VAL A 131 13.08 -15.68 -11.21
CA VAL A 131 13.40 -15.14 -9.88
C VAL A 131 12.50 -13.95 -9.57
N ARG A 132 12.35 -13.01 -10.51
CA ARG A 132 11.50 -11.84 -10.33
C ARG A 132 10.02 -12.23 -10.20
N SER A 133 9.56 -13.21 -10.98
CA SER A 133 8.21 -13.77 -10.88
C SER A 133 7.96 -14.44 -9.52
N ALA A 134 8.94 -15.20 -9.01
CA ALA A 134 8.86 -15.83 -7.70
C ALA A 134 8.77 -14.80 -6.58
N ALA A 135 9.63 -13.78 -6.62
CA ALA A 135 9.65 -12.69 -5.63
C ALA A 135 8.35 -11.87 -5.67
N ALA A 136 7.89 -11.49 -6.87
CA ALA A 136 6.63 -10.77 -7.05
C ALA A 136 5.43 -11.58 -6.55
N GLY A 137 5.37 -12.87 -6.93
CA GLY A 137 4.36 -13.80 -6.43
C GLY A 137 4.40 -13.95 -4.91
N PHE A 138 5.59 -14.06 -4.31
CA PHE A 138 5.75 -14.12 -2.86
C PHE A 138 5.15 -12.89 -2.16
N VAL A 139 5.50 -11.68 -2.64
CA VAL A 139 4.99 -10.43 -2.07
C VAL A 139 3.48 -10.30 -2.25
N VAL A 140 2.96 -10.53 -3.46
CA VAL A 140 1.53 -10.43 -3.77
C VAL A 140 0.72 -11.48 -2.99
N GLY A 141 1.21 -12.71 -2.94
CA GLY A 141 0.60 -13.82 -2.21
C GLY A 141 0.55 -13.56 -0.70
N GLY A 142 1.66 -13.09 -0.12
CA GLY A 142 1.75 -12.78 1.31
C GLY A 142 0.88 -11.59 1.72
N LEU A 143 0.96 -10.48 0.99
CA LEU A 143 0.14 -9.29 1.27
C LEU A 143 -1.35 -9.57 1.08
N GLY A 144 -1.72 -10.30 0.04
CA GLY A 144 -3.11 -10.70 -0.20
C GLY A 144 -3.64 -11.64 0.90
N ALA A 145 -2.87 -12.67 1.26
CA ALA A 145 -3.26 -13.60 2.33
C ALA A 145 -3.39 -12.89 3.69
N MET A 146 -2.46 -11.99 4.00
CA MET A 146 -2.53 -11.12 5.19
C MET A 146 -3.79 -10.25 5.17
N TRP A 147 -4.04 -9.52 4.08
CA TRP A 147 -5.23 -8.68 3.94
C TRP A 147 -6.51 -9.50 4.11
N GLY A 148 -6.62 -10.63 3.42
CA GLY A 148 -7.83 -11.45 3.42
C GLY A 148 -8.16 -12.04 4.80
N THR A 149 -7.15 -12.50 5.54
CA THR A 149 -7.35 -12.99 6.91
C THR A 149 -7.79 -11.89 7.88
N VAL A 150 -7.18 -10.70 7.79
CA VAL A 150 -7.60 -9.52 8.57
C VAL A 150 -9.05 -9.14 8.24
N GLN A 151 -9.43 -9.15 6.96
CA GLN A 151 -10.79 -8.84 6.53
C GLN A 151 -11.83 -9.87 7.02
N ARG A 152 -11.47 -11.16 7.02
CA ARG A 152 -12.39 -12.25 7.37
C ARG A 152 -12.69 -12.35 8.87
N HIS A 153 -11.67 -12.11 9.71
CA HIS A 153 -11.77 -12.33 11.15
C HIS A 153 -11.75 -11.03 11.98
N GLY A 154 -11.43 -9.88 11.39
CA GLY A 154 -11.32 -8.60 12.11
C GLY A 154 -10.12 -8.53 13.07
N ASP A 155 -9.24 -9.53 13.04
CA ASP A 155 -8.19 -9.79 14.01
C ASP A 155 -6.85 -9.12 13.64
N GLY A 156 -6.87 -7.87 13.16
CA GLY A 156 -5.64 -7.13 12.82
C GLY A 156 -4.65 -7.04 13.99
N ASP A 157 -5.15 -7.10 15.22
CA ASP A 157 -4.36 -7.01 16.45
C ASP A 157 -3.56 -8.29 16.75
N ARG A 158 -4.00 -9.43 16.21
CA ARG A 158 -3.34 -10.73 16.33
C ARG A 158 -2.05 -10.83 15.50
N TRP A 159 -1.82 -9.93 14.54
CA TRP A 159 -0.53 -9.88 13.84
C TRP A 159 0.62 -9.36 14.71
N TRP A 160 0.32 -8.82 15.90
CA TRP A 160 1.27 -8.13 16.77
C TRP A 160 1.60 -8.90 18.06
N PHE A 161 1.32 -10.20 18.14
CA PHE A 161 1.39 -10.98 19.39
C PHE A 161 2.76 -10.93 20.10
N THR A 162 3.86 -10.70 19.38
CA THR A 162 5.21 -10.64 19.95
C THR A 162 5.78 -9.22 20.00
N THR A 163 5.02 -8.20 19.57
CA THR A 163 5.54 -6.86 19.35
C THR A 163 5.19 -5.91 20.51
N PRO A 164 6.18 -5.16 21.07
CA PRO A 164 5.92 -4.16 22.12
C PRO A 164 4.84 -3.14 21.73
N ALA A 165 4.09 -2.65 22.71
CA ALA A 165 2.98 -1.69 22.50
C ALA A 165 3.43 -0.43 21.73
N ASP A 166 4.63 0.08 22.05
CA ASP A 166 5.21 1.24 21.37
C ASP A 166 5.43 1.03 19.87
N VAL A 167 5.94 -0.14 19.48
CA VAL A 167 6.18 -0.46 18.06
C VAL A 167 4.85 -0.59 17.32
N ARG A 168 3.85 -1.21 17.94
CA ARG A 168 2.49 -1.30 17.38
C ARG A 168 1.87 0.09 17.18
N ALA A 169 2.03 0.98 18.14
CA ALA A 169 1.57 2.36 18.05
C ALA A 169 2.27 3.10 16.90
N VAL A 170 3.59 2.93 16.77
CA VAL A 170 4.40 3.50 15.67
C VAL A 170 3.93 3.00 14.30
N VAL A 171 3.72 1.69 14.13
CA VAL A 171 3.29 1.17 12.82
C VAL A 171 1.87 1.65 12.46
N ARG A 172 0.93 1.63 13.41
CA ARG A 172 -0.43 2.15 13.17
C ARG A 172 -0.41 3.65 12.84
N ALA A 173 0.44 4.40 13.51
CA ALA A 173 0.60 5.84 13.29
C ALA A 173 1.28 6.16 11.95
N ALA A 174 2.11 5.27 11.41
CA ALA A 174 2.78 5.47 10.12
C ALA A 174 1.82 5.47 8.91
N VAL A 175 0.76 4.64 8.96
CA VAL A 175 -0.17 4.43 7.83
C VAL A 175 -0.91 5.72 7.42
N PRO A 176 -1.55 6.48 8.34
CA PRO A 176 -2.22 7.74 8.00
C PRO A 176 -1.33 8.74 7.27
N GLY A 177 -0.06 8.89 7.66
CA GLY A 177 0.85 9.81 6.98
C GLY A 177 1.12 9.41 5.54
N ALA A 178 1.44 8.13 5.29
CA ALA A 178 1.62 7.64 3.92
C ALA A 178 0.35 7.85 3.06
N LEU A 179 -0.84 7.61 3.63
CA LEU A 179 -2.11 7.86 2.96
C LEU A 179 -2.37 9.33 2.64
N VAL A 180 -1.88 10.27 3.46
CA VAL A 180 -2.00 11.71 3.16
C VAL A 180 -1.22 12.08 1.90
N VAL A 181 0.01 11.60 1.74
CA VAL A 181 0.81 11.88 0.53
C VAL A 181 0.17 11.22 -0.70
N LEU A 182 -0.24 9.95 -0.59
CA LEU A 182 -0.90 9.24 -1.68
C LEU A 182 -2.24 9.89 -2.05
N GLY A 183 -3.01 10.36 -1.07
CA GLY A 183 -4.25 11.08 -1.29
C GLY A 183 -4.04 12.41 -1.99
N ALA A 184 -3.04 13.19 -1.58
CA ALA A 184 -2.66 14.43 -2.25
C ALA A 184 -2.21 14.17 -3.70
N ALA A 185 -1.36 13.18 -3.93
CA ALA A 185 -0.92 12.78 -5.27
C ALA A 185 -2.10 12.32 -6.14
N ALA A 186 -3.04 11.55 -5.57
CA ALA A 186 -4.25 11.12 -6.28
C ALA A 186 -5.16 12.29 -6.66
N ILE A 187 -5.29 13.30 -5.80
CA ILE A 187 -6.03 14.54 -6.11
C ILE A 187 -5.36 15.25 -7.28
N VAL A 188 -4.04 15.43 -7.26
CA VAL A 188 -3.28 16.07 -8.35
C VAL A 188 -3.47 15.31 -9.66
N VAL A 189 -3.31 13.98 -9.66
CA VAL A 189 -3.53 13.13 -10.83
C VAL A 189 -4.96 13.25 -11.37
N THR A 190 -5.95 13.29 -10.48
CA THR A 190 -7.35 13.43 -10.88
C THR A 190 -7.59 14.77 -11.57
N VAL A 191 -7.05 15.86 -11.02
CA VAL A 191 -7.14 17.19 -11.64
C VAL A 191 -6.49 17.18 -13.02
N LEU A 192 -5.26 16.67 -13.13
CA LEU A 192 -4.53 16.60 -14.39
C LEU A 192 -5.23 15.75 -15.46
N LEU A 193 -5.85 14.63 -15.07
CA LEU A 193 -6.62 13.78 -15.98
C LEU A 193 -7.88 14.50 -16.46
N VAL A 194 -8.63 15.13 -15.56
CA VAL A 194 -9.87 15.85 -15.90
C VAL A 194 -9.57 17.02 -16.85
N THR A 195 -8.49 17.77 -16.62
CA THR A 195 -8.11 18.89 -17.49
C THR A 195 -7.53 18.47 -18.84
N SER A 196 -7.07 17.21 -18.96
CA SER A 196 -6.39 16.71 -20.17
C SER A 196 -7.22 15.67 -20.93
N VAL A 197 -8.53 15.60 -20.65
CA VAL A 197 -9.46 14.64 -21.28
C VAL A 197 -9.47 14.77 -22.80
N ASP A 198 -9.47 15.99 -23.33
CA ASP A 198 -9.53 16.22 -24.78
C ASP A 198 -8.28 15.66 -25.48
N ARG A 199 -7.09 15.99 -24.94
CA ARG A 199 -5.81 15.46 -25.42
C ARG A 199 -5.72 13.94 -25.32
N ALA A 200 -6.26 13.36 -24.24
CA ALA A 200 -6.34 11.91 -24.09
C ALA A 200 -7.27 11.28 -25.14
N GLY A 201 -8.37 11.96 -25.48
CA GLY A 201 -9.29 11.58 -26.56
C GLY A 201 -8.64 11.61 -27.94
N ASP A 202 -7.84 12.63 -28.22
CA ASP A 202 -7.09 12.73 -29.49
C ASP A 202 -6.07 11.58 -29.63
N LEU A 203 -5.31 11.27 -28.57
CA LEU A 203 -4.39 10.12 -28.56
C LEU A 203 -5.13 8.79 -28.72
N TRP A 204 -6.30 8.66 -28.09
CA TRP A 204 -7.15 7.49 -28.23
C TRP A 204 -7.63 7.30 -29.67
N ALA A 205 -8.08 8.39 -30.32
CA ALA A 205 -8.53 8.36 -31.71
C ALA A 205 -7.39 8.03 -32.67
N LEU A 206 -6.18 8.54 -32.41
CA LEU A 206 -4.98 8.24 -33.19
C LEU A 206 -4.57 6.76 -33.12
N LEU A 207 -4.80 6.10 -31.98
CA LEU A 207 -4.51 4.68 -31.80
C LEU A 207 -5.49 3.76 -32.53
N ASP A 208 -6.67 4.27 -32.92
CA ASP A 208 -7.81 3.55 -33.50
C ASP A 208 -7.94 2.10 -32.98
N PRO A 209 -8.09 1.89 -31.66
CA PRO A 209 -7.86 0.58 -31.05
C PRO A 209 -8.98 -0.45 -31.32
N GLY A 210 -9.93 -0.18 -32.23
CA GLY A 210 -11.13 -0.99 -32.42
C GLY A 210 -11.93 -1.19 -31.12
N VAL A 211 -12.96 -2.02 -31.14
CA VAL A 211 -13.81 -2.23 -29.95
C VAL A 211 -13.08 -3.03 -28.87
N GLY A 212 -12.50 -4.18 -29.24
CA GLY A 212 -11.80 -5.07 -28.29
C GLY A 212 -10.52 -4.47 -27.72
N GLY A 213 -9.69 -3.87 -28.59
CA GLY A 213 -8.49 -3.16 -28.16
C GLY A 213 -8.83 -1.89 -27.37
N GLY A 214 -9.92 -1.19 -27.70
CA GLY A 214 -10.41 -0.04 -26.93
C GLY A 214 -10.75 -0.40 -25.48
N VAL A 215 -11.48 -1.50 -25.26
CA VAL A 215 -11.77 -1.98 -23.90
C VAL A 215 -10.48 -2.38 -23.16
N ALA A 216 -9.57 -3.09 -23.83
CA ALA A 216 -8.30 -3.47 -23.22
C ALA A 216 -7.43 -2.26 -22.86
N LEU A 217 -7.41 -1.23 -23.72
CA LEU A 217 -6.72 0.04 -23.49
C LEU A 217 -7.34 0.82 -22.33
N ALA A 218 -8.66 0.78 -22.18
CA ALA A 218 -9.37 1.40 -21.06
C ALA A 218 -8.98 0.73 -19.74
N ILE A 219 -9.02 -0.60 -19.70
CA ILE A 219 -8.59 -1.39 -18.54
C ILE A 219 -7.13 -1.08 -18.21
N GLY A 220 -6.24 -1.09 -19.21
CA GLY A 220 -4.83 -0.75 -19.04
C GLY A 220 -4.62 0.67 -18.49
N SER A 221 -5.36 1.65 -18.99
CA SER A 221 -5.30 3.04 -18.53
C SER A 221 -5.72 3.17 -17.06
N VAL A 222 -6.83 2.52 -16.67
CA VAL A 222 -7.30 2.51 -15.28
C VAL A 222 -6.29 1.82 -14.36
N LEU A 223 -5.73 0.68 -14.78
CA LEU A 223 -4.73 -0.05 -14.00
C LEU A 223 -3.38 0.68 -13.90
N ALA A 224 -3.11 1.63 -14.80
CA ALA A 224 -1.90 2.45 -14.77
C ALA A 224 -2.05 3.71 -13.88
N VAL A 225 -3.28 4.10 -13.49
CA VAL A 225 -3.52 5.27 -12.61
C VAL A 225 -2.73 5.17 -11.29
N PRO A 226 -2.71 4.03 -10.56
CA PRO A 226 -1.93 3.94 -9.32
C PRO A 226 -0.42 4.13 -9.53
N THR A 227 0.12 3.73 -10.68
CA THR A 227 1.52 3.99 -11.04
C THR A 227 1.75 5.50 -11.19
N LEU A 228 0.86 6.19 -11.91
CA LEU A 228 0.95 7.65 -12.07
C LEU A 228 0.80 8.41 -10.73
N VAL A 229 0.00 7.90 -9.80
CA VAL A 229 -0.11 8.43 -8.43
C VAL A 229 1.22 8.31 -7.68
N LEU A 230 1.92 7.18 -7.78
CA LEU A 230 3.24 7.03 -7.15
C LEU A 230 4.30 7.93 -7.79
N TRP A 231 4.25 8.11 -9.11
CA TRP A 231 5.14 9.04 -9.81
C TRP A 231 4.88 10.48 -9.38
N THR A 232 3.62 10.87 -9.28
CA THR A 232 3.21 12.19 -8.75
C THR A 232 3.61 12.36 -7.29
N ALA A 233 3.52 11.30 -6.47
CA ALA A 233 4.03 11.32 -5.10
C ALA A 233 5.54 11.59 -5.06
N SER A 234 6.32 11.06 -6.01
CA SER A 234 7.75 11.41 -6.14
C SER A 234 7.97 12.89 -6.45
N ALA A 235 7.13 13.48 -7.32
CA ALA A 235 7.16 14.92 -7.55
C ALA A 235 6.85 15.71 -6.28
N LEU A 236 5.81 15.33 -5.52
CA LEU A 236 5.48 15.97 -4.24
C LEU A 236 6.59 15.82 -3.18
N ILE A 237 7.33 14.72 -3.19
CA ILE A 237 8.48 14.50 -2.31
C ILE A 237 9.66 15.40 -2.71
N GLY A 238 9.78 15.75 -3.99
CA GLY A 238 10.81 16.63 -4.53
C GLY A 238 11.57 16.08 -5.74
N PRO A 239 12.04 14.81 -5.75
CA PRO A 239 12.90 14.30 -6.83
C PRO A 239 12.25 14.20 -8.21
N GLY A 240 10.91 14.27 -8.28
CA GLY A 240 10.21 14.14 -9.55
C GLY A 240 10.23 12.74 -10.13
N PHE A 241 9.89 12.63 -11.40
CA PHE A 241 9.98 11.39 -12.17
C PHE A 241 10.36 11.69 -13.62
N ALA A 242 10.94 10.68 -14.29
CA ALA A 242 11.34 10.76 -15.68
C ALA A 242 10.59 9.71 -16.51
N ILE A 243 10.34 9.99 -17.79
CA ILE A 243 9.83 9.01 -18.75
C ILE A 243 10.78 9.02 -19.92
N GLY A 244 11.84 8.23 -19.76
CA GLY A 244 12.96 8.21 -20.68
C GLY A 244 13.86 9.45 -20.65
N THR A 245 14.88 9.43 -21.49
CA THR A 245 15.89 10.50 -21.56
C THR A 245 15.29 11.81 -22.05
N GLY A 246 15.54 12.91 -21.34
CA GLY A 246 15.05 14.24 -21.70
C GLY A 246 13.62 14.55 -21.23
N THR A 247 13.02 13.67 -20.43
CA THR A 247 11.74 13.92 -19.75
C THR A 247 11.98 14.03 -18.25
N SER A 248 11.55 15.13 -17.63
CA SER A 248 11.59 15.32 -16.18
C SER A 248 10.37 16.11 -15.73
N VAL A 249 9.66 15.63 -14.72
CA VAL A 249 8.55 16.34 -14.09
C VAL A 249 8.82 16.42 -12.60
N ASP A 250 8.97 17.63 -12.07
CA ASP A 250 9.17 17.92 -10.65
C ASP A 250 8.30 19.12 -10.22
N LEU A 251 8.55 19.68 -9.04
CA LEU A 251 7.79 20.85 -8.55
C LEU A 251 8.22 22.18 -9.19
N THR A 252 9.39 22.22 -9.86
CA THR A 252 9.92 23.41 -10.50
C THR A 252 9.40 23.58 -11.93
N GLY A 253 9.12 22.47 -12.60
CA GLY A 253 8.51 22.48 -13.93
C GLY A 253 8.43 21.10 -14.55
N SER A 254 8.06 21.09 -15.83
CA SER A 254 8.15 19.90 -16.67
C SER A 254 8.98 20.16 -17.92
N GLN A 255 9.74 19.14 -18.30
CA GLN A 255 10.37 19.01 -19.60
C GLN A 255 9.90 17.68 -20.16
N LEU A 256 9.29 17.69 -21.34
CA LEU A 256 8.79 16.48 -21.99
C LEU A 256 9.61 16.23 -23.26
N GLY A 257 10.30 15.09 -23.30
CA GLY A 257 10.97 14.59 -24.48
C GLY A 257 10.01 13.78 -25.36
N GLN A 258 10.49 12.67 -25.92
CA GLN A 258 9.64 11.74 -26.66
C GLN A 258 8.86 10.85 -25.67
N VAL A 259 7.59 11.18 -25.44
CA VAL A 259 6.69 10.43 -24.56
C VAL A 259 5.85 9.45 -25.38
N PRO A 260 5.62 8.20 -24.93
CA PRO A 260 4.74 7.25 -25.61
C PRO A 260 3.31 7.82 -25.78
N GLY A 261 2.65 7.49 -26.89
CA GLY A 261 1.26 7.88 -27.18
C GLY A 261 0.21 7.18 -26.32
N PHE A 262 0.51 6.88 -25.06
CA PHE A 262 -0.42 6.24 -24.13
C PHE A 262 -1.38 7.28 -23.56
N PRO A 263 -2.72 7.09 -23.63
CA PRO A 263 -3.69 8.13 -23.26
C PRO A 263 -3.52 8.70 -21.85
N LEU A 264 -3.11 7.88 -20.87
CA LEU A 264 -2.88 8.35 -19.50
C LEU A 264 -1.75 9.40 -19.41
N LEU A 265 -0.76 9.32 -20.30
CA LEU A 265 0.37 10.27 -20.34
C LEU A 265 -0.01 11.62 -20.95
N ALA A 266 -1.21 11.74 -21.54
CA ALA A 266 -1.75 13.05 -21.94
C ALA A 266 -1.90 14.01 -20.75
N ALA A 267 -2.06 13.47 -19.54
CA ALA A 267 -2.21 14.22 -18.30
C ALA A 267 -0.89 14.83 -17.79
N LEU A 268 0.24 14.60 -18.46
CA LEU A 268 1.49 15.23 -18.08
C LEU A 268 1.40 16.75 -18.27
N PRO A 269 1.89 17.55 -17.31
CA PRO A 269 1.89 19.00 -17.42
C PRO A 269 2.66 19.48 -18.65
N GLU A 270 2.15 20.52 -19.31
CA GLU A 270 2.82 21.12 -20.47
C GLU A 270 4.23 21.62 -20.12
N PRO A 271 5.21 21.50 -21.03
CA PRO A 271 6.58 21.90 -20.75
C PRO A 271 6.68 23.37 -20.36
N GLY A 272 7.34 23.65 -19.24
CA GLY A 272 7.50 25.01 -18.72
C GLY A 272 7.73 25.06 -17.21
N GLU A 273 8.01 26.27 -16.73
CA GLU A 273 8.12 26.55 -15.30
C GLU A 273 6.72 26.65 -14.68
N PHE A 274 6.56 26.06 -13.49
CA PHE A 274 5.30 26.14 -12.77
C PHE A 274 5.21 27.41 -11.91
N PRO A 275 3.99 27.89 -11.61
CA PRO A 275 3.82 29.04 -10.73
C PRO A 275 4.34 28.77 -9.30
N ASP A 276 4.85 29.81 -8.63
CA ASP A 276 5.48 29.69 -7.30
C ASP A 276 4.61 29.02 -6.22
N TRP A 277 3.28 29.08 -6.33
CA TRP A 277 2.39 28.42 -5.36
C TRP A 277 2.53 26.89 -5.37
N VAL A 278 3.01 26.29 -6.46
CA VAL A 278 3.24 24.84 -6.58
C VAL A 278 4.27 24.35 -5.57
N PHE A 279 5.23 25.20 -5.16
CA PHE A 279 6.18 24.87 -4.09
C PHE A 279 5.51 24.58 -2.75
N VAL A 280 4.29 25.10 -2.50
CA VAL A 280 3.51 24.79 -1.30
C VAL A 280 3.15 23.29 -1.25
N LEU A 281 3.04 22.62 -2.39
CA LEU A 281 2.81 21.17 -2.44
C LEU A 281 3.99 20.38 -1.86
N GLY A 282 5.20 20.94 -1.85
CA GLY A 282 6.37 20.35 -1.18
C GLY A 282 6.23 20.28 0.35
N LEU A 283 5.25 20.95 0.95
CA LEU A 283 4.92 20.81 2.38
C LEU A 283 4.10 19.55 2.69
N VAL A 284 3.54 18.86 1.68
CA VAL A 284 2.68 17.69 1.87
C VAL A 284 3.37 16.57 2.65
N PRO A 285 4.63 16.16 2.35
CA PRO A 285 5.32 15.13 3.13
C PRO A 285 5.54 15.55 4.60
N LEU A 286 5.79 16.84 4.86
CA LEU A 286 5.94 17.34 6.22
C LEU A 286 4.61 17.22 6.99
N LEU A 287 3.50 17.65 6.37
CA LEU A 287 2.16 17.55 6.96
C LEU A 287 1.73 16.09 7.16
N ALA A 288 2.08 15.20 6.24
CA ALA A 288 1.89 13.76 6.38
C ALA A 288 2.62 13.22 7.61
N GLY A 289 3.87 13.62 7.83
CA GLY A 289 4.60 13.31 9.05
C GLY A 289 3.87 13.80 10.30
N VAL A 290 3.38 15.06 10.30
CA VAL A 290 2.59 15.63 11.41
C VAL A 290 1.36 14.79 11.72
N VAL A 291 0.66 14.32 10.68
CA VAL A 291 -0.50 13.42 10.86
C VAL A 291 -0.07 12.10 11.50
N SER A 292 1.05 11.51 11.10
CA SER A 292 1.58 10.30 11.75
C SER A 292 1.86 10.53 13.24
N GLY A 293 2.61 11.58 13.58
CA GLY A 293 2.93 11.89 14.98
C GLY A 293 1.72 12.26 15.83
N TRP A 294 0.72 12.93 15.24
CA TRP A 294 -0.52 13.28 15.94
C TRP A 294 -1.40 12.05 16.19
N ARG A 295 -1.43 11.09 15.25
CA ARG A 295 -2.18 9.83 15.41
C ARG A 295 -1.51 8.84 16.36
N LEU A 296 -0.36 9.19 16.96
CA LEU A 296 0.26 8.38 18.00
C LEU A 296 -0.69 8.27 19.20
N GLY A 297 -1.05 7.03 19.54
CA GLY A 297 -1.92 6.72 20.68
C GLY A 297 -1.24 6.98 22.03
N PRO A 298 -1.91 6.62 23.14
CA PRO A 298 -1.29 6.62 24.46
C PRO A 298 -0.02 5.77 24.45
N VAL A 299 1.05 6.31 25.05
CA VAL A 299 2.36 5.65 25.15
C VAL A 299 2.63 5.41 26.63
N GLU A 300 3.19 4.24 26.96
CA GLU A 300 3.56 3.88 28.35
C GLU A 300 4.68 4.77 28.90
N ARG A 301 5.54 5.30 28.02
CA ARG A 301 6.63 6.20 28.37
C ARG A 301 6.12 7.62 28.59
N ASP A 302 6.26 8.09 29.82
CA ASP A 302 5.98 9.48 30.18
C ASP A 302 7.12 10.43 29.77
N GLY A 303 6.73 11.63 29.32
CA GLY A 303 7.65 12.71 28.95
C GLY A 303 7.56 13.15 27.49
N LEU A 304 8.07 14.35 27.22
CA LEU A 304 8.09 14.94 25.88
C LEU A 304 9.04 14.18 24.96
N VAL A 305 10.27 13.90 25.41
CA VAL A 305 11.33 13.29 24.58
C VAL A 305 10.91 11.92 24.04
N PRO A 306 10.39 10.96 24.83
CA PRO A 306 9.93 9.67 24.31
C PRO A 306 8.79 9.79 23.29
N ARG A 307 7.90 10.78 23.45
CA ARG A 307 6.82 11.01 22.48
C ARG A 307 7.34 11.56 21.17
N LEU A 308 8.29 12.51 21.22
CA LEU A 308 8.92 13.05 20.02
C LEU A 308 9.66 11.95 19.25
N THR A 309 10.40 11.07 19.94
CA THR A 309 11.12 9.97 19.29
C THR A 309 10.18 8.96 18.65
N LEU A 310 9.08 8.58 19.31
CA LEU A 310 8.08 7.69 18.73
C LEU A 310 7.30 8.34 17.57
N GLY A 311 6.99 9.63 17.68
CA GLY A 311 6.40 10.40 16.59
C GLY A 311 7.33 10.46 15.37
N ALA A 312 8.61 10.75 15.59
CA ALA A 312 9.62 10.73 14.55
C ALA A 312 9.78 9.34 13.94
N ALA A 313 9.77 8.28 14.75
CA ALA A 313 9.82 6.91 14.27
C ALA A 313 8.59 6.54 13.42
N ALA A 314 7.39 6.99 13.79
CA ALA A 314 6.17 6.78 13.01
C ALA A 314 6.21 7.51 11.67
N GLY A 315 6.67 8.77 11.66
CA GLY A 315 6.92 9.53 10.45
C GLY A 315 7.97 8.87 9.54
N ALA A 316 9.11 8.49 10.11
CA ALA A 316 10.20 7.81 9.40
C ALA A 316 9.76 6.48 8.78
N LEU A 317 8.99 5.67 9.53
CA LEU A 317 8.48 4.38 9.05
C LEU A 317 7.46 4.57 7.91
N GLY A 318 6.58 5.56 8.02
CA GLY A 318 5.62 5.91 6.97
C GLY A 318 6.34 6.40 5.70
N GLY A 319 7.33 7.27 5.87
CA GLY A 319 8.19 7.74 4.80
C GLY A 319 9.00 6.61 4.16
N PHE A 320 9.55 5.70 4.96
CA PHE A 320 10.29 4.55 4.44
C PHE A 320 9.40 3.66 3.57
N GLY A 321 8.21 3.29 4.07
CA GLY A 321 7.26 2.49 3.29
C GLY A 321 6.85 3.19 1.99
N LEU A 322 6.53 4.48 2.06
CA LEU A 322 6.17 5.27 0.89
C LEU A 322 7.33 5.41 -0.11
N GLY A 323 8.54 5.71 0.36
CA GLY A 323 9.74 5.86 -0.46
C GLY A 323 10.12 4.57 -1.17
N VAL A 324 9.99 3.42 -0.50
CA VAL A 324 10.15 2.10 -1.13
C VAL A 324 9.11 1.88 -2.21
N LEU A 325 7.82 2.15 -1.93
CA LEU A 325 6.75 1.98 -2.93
C LEU A 325 6.96 2.87 -4.16
N VAL A 326 7.32 4.14 -3.95
CA VAL A 326 7.60 5.09 -5.01
C VAL A 326 8.83 4.66 -5.82
N GLY A 327 9.93 4.29 -5.17
CA GLY A 327 11.15 3.84 -5.84
C GLY A 327 10.93 2.56 -6.66
N LEU A 328 10.13 1.62 -6.16
CA LEU A 328 9.80 0.37 -6.87
C LEU A 328 8.76 0.56 -8.00
N SER A 329 8.11 1.72 -8.08
CA SER A 329 7.12 2.01 -9.13
C SER A 329 7.73 2.36 -10.49
N GLY A 330 9.06 2.52 -10.55
CA GLY A 330 9.81 2.73 -11.78
C GLY A 330 10.23 1.42 -12.47
N GLY A 331 10.59 1.52 -13.74
CA GLY A 331 11.16 0.41 -14.51
C GLY A 331 11.19 0.71 -16.01
N ALA A 332 11.83 -0.18 -16.78
CA ALA A 332 11.93 -0.05 -18.23
C ALA A 332 10.55 -0.16 -18.91
N ILE A 333 10.26 0.74 -19.85
CA ILE A 333 9.05 0.68 -20.69
C ILE A 333 9.37 0.20 -22.10
N GLY A 334 10.61 0.37 -22.56
CA GLY A 334 11.04 -0.07 -23.89
C GLY A 334 12.54 0.12 -24.13
N PRO A 335 13.01 -0.11 -25.36
CA PRO A 335 14.43 0.02 -25.69
C PRO A 335 14.90 1.49 -25.72
N GLY A 336 16.22 1.67 -25.62
CA GLY A 336 16.88 2.96 -25.84
C GLY A 336 16.46 4.02 -24.83
N LEU A 337 15.86 5.11 -25.32
CA LEU A 337 15.47 6.25 -24.48
C LEU A 337 14.41 5.88 -23.44
N LEU A 338 13.60 4.84 -23.64
CA LEU A 338 12.53 4.39 -22.73
C LEU A 338 12.97 3.29 -21.74
N ALA A 339 14.30 3.05 -21.64
CA ALA A 339 14.85 2.03 -20.77
C ALA A 339 14.71 2.36 -19.28
N ASP A 340 14.48 3.62 -18.93
CA ASP A 340 14.22 4.06 -17.56
C ASP A 340 13.00 4.98 -17.52
N ALA A 341 11.99 4.58 -16.76
CA ALA A 341 10.78 5.36 -16.57
C ALA A 341 10.28 5.23 -15.14
N GLY A 342 10.06 6.37 -14.51
CA GLY A 342 9.58 6.51 -13.16
C GLY A 342 10.52 7.34 -12.28
N PRO A 343 10.28 7.30 -10.97
CA PRO A 343 11.11 7.95 -9.97
C PRO A 343 12.50 7.33 -9.87
N PRO A 344 13.52 8.11 -9.50
CA PRO A 344 14.80 7.53 -9.08
C PRO A 344 14.60 6.58 -7.88
N LEU A 345 15.30 5.45 -7.88
CA LEU A 345 15.02 4.34 -6.94
C LEU A 345 15.19 4.73 -5.45
N LEU A 346 16.25 5.47 -5.12
CA LEU A 346 16.63 5.75 -3.72
C LEU A 346 16.34 7.20 -3.30
N THR A 347 16.38 8.15 -4.23
CA THR A 347 16.26 9.58 -3.91
C THR A 347 14.97 9.96 -3.17
N PRO A 348 13.77 9.48 -3.59
CA PRO A 348 12.52 9.77 -2.89
C PRO A 348 12.55 9.24 -1.45
N LEU A 349 13.14 8.07 -1.23
CA LEU A 349 13.32 7.48 0.09
C LEU A 349 14.24 8.34 0.98
N LEU A 350 15.36 8.81 0.43
CA LEU A 350 16.32 9.66 1.16
C LEU A 350 15.72 11.00 1.58
N VAL A 351 14.76 11.53 0.82
CA VAL A 351 14.10 12.81 1.12
C VAL A 351 12.90 12.62 2.04
N VAL A 352 12.02 11.67 1.73
CA VAL A 352 10.74 11.53 2.43
C VAL A 352 10.90 11.04 3.87
N VAL A 353 11.88 10.17 4.15
CA VAL A 353 12.14 9.62 5.48
C VAL A 353 12.46 10.73 6.50
N PRO A 354 13.48 11.59 6.29
CA PRO A 354 13.78 12.65 7.25
C PRO A 354 12.68 13.71 7.33
N VAL A 355 12.04 14.07 6.21
CA VAL A 355 10.96 15.08 6.19
C VAL A 355 9.75 14.59 6.99
N MET A 356 9.30 13.36 6.76
CA MET A 356 8.20 12.79 7.53
C MET A 356 8.58 12.52 8.98
N ALA A 357 9.84 12.16 9.28
CA ALA A 357 10.32 12.02 10.66
C ALA A 357 10.23 13.35 11.42
N LEU A 358 10.66 14.46 10.79
CA LEU A 358 10.55 15.80 11.35
C LEU A 358 9.08 16.18 11.60
N GLY A 359 8.22 15.94 10.60
CA GLY A 359 6.78 16.13 10.74
C GLY A 359 6.21 15.30 11.90
N GLY A 360 6.63 14.05 12.02
CA GLY A 360 6.23 13.12 13.08
C GLY A 360 6.57 13.62 14.47
N ALA A 361 7.78 14.16 14.66
CA ALA A 361 8.16 14.80 15.92
C ALA A 361 7.26 16.01 16.23
N LEU A 362 7.00 16.87 15.24
CA LEU A 362 6.13 18.04 15.40
C LEU A 362 4.68 17.65 15.74
N GLY A 363 4.14 16.63 15.08
CA GLY A 363 2.80 16.11 15.36
C GLY A 363 2.65 15.53 16.76
N ALA A 364 3.68 14.81 17.24
CA ALA A 364 3.72 14.27 18.59
C ALA A 364 3.87 15.38 19.65
N ALA A 365 4.63 16.45 19.34
CA ALA A 365 4.70 17.64 20.20
C ALA A 365 3.30 18.27 20.36
N LEU A 366 2.60 18.47 19.25
CA LEU A 366 1.28 19.09 19.23
C LEU A 366 0.25 18.27 20.02
N SER A 367 0.26 16.94 19.89
CA SER A 367 -0.64 16.06 20.63
C SER A 367 -0.34 16.07 22.14
N HIS A 368 0.93 16.16 22.54
CA HIS A 368 1.33 16.29 23.94
C HIS A 368 0.79 17.57 24.59
N TYR A 369 0.94 18.74 23.93
CA TYR A 369 0.42 20.01 24.47
C TYR A 369 -1.11 20.06 24.56
N ARG A 370 -1.84 19.36 23.67
CA ARG A 370 -3.31 19.25 23.76
C ARG A 370 -3.75 18.42 24.97
N GLY A 371 -3.09 17.29 25.22
CA GLY A 371 -3.38 16.43 26.38
C GLY A 371 -3.12 17.15 27.71
N GLY A 372 -2.06 17.96 27.81
CA GLY A 372 -1.74 18.74 29.02
C GLY A 372 -2.76 19.85 29.35
N ARG A 373 -3.53 20.34 28.36
CA ARG A 373 -4.59 21.34 28.60
C ARG A 373 -5.92 20.73 29.06
N ALA A 374 -6.20 19.48 28.70
CA ALA A 374 -7.42 18.78 29.12
C ALA A 374 -7.35 18.32 30.59
N SER A 375 -6.14 18.12 31.13
CA SER A 375 -5.91 17.62 32.50
C SER A 375 -5.73 18.70 33.56
N ARG A 376 -6.13 19.96 33.32
CA ARG A 376 -6.33 20.92 34.41
C ARG A 376 -7.76 20.75 34.94
N PRO A 377 -7.99 19.99 36.03
CA PRO A 377 -9.23 20.15 36.76
C PRO A 377 -9.32 21.62 37.15
N SER A 378 -10.47 22.24 36.89
CA SER A 378 -10.82 23.51 37.48
C SER A 378 -10.60 23.41 38.99
N ASP A 379 -9.71 24.25 39.52
CA ASP A 379 -9.53 24.48 40.94
C ASP A 379 -10.88 24.53 41.66
N THR A 380 -11.20 23.48 42.42
CA THR A 380 -12.13 23.60 43.55
C THR A 380 -11.30 23.86 44.79
N SER A 381 -10.74 25.07 44.85
CA SER A 381 -10.29 25.66 46.10
C SER A 381 -11.52 25.96 46.97
N ALA A 382 -11.83 25.07 47.94
CA ALA A 382 -12.29 25.43 49.29
C ALA A 382 -12.52 24.17 50.16
N PRO A 383 -11.81 24.02 51.31
CA PRO A 383 -12.04 22.92 52.25
C PRO A 383 -13.32 23.16 53.07
N GLY A 384 -14.45 22.66 52.56
CA GLY A 384 -15.75 22.74 53.22
C GLY A 384 -15.95 21.65 54.28
N ARG A 385 -15.61 21.97 55.54
CA ARG A 385 -16.11 21.41 56.83
C ARG A 385 -16.38 19.90 56.92
N ALA A 386 -15.57 19.22 57.74
CA ALA A 386 -15.87 17.91 58.31
C ALA A 386 -17.21 17.94 59.08
N ARG A 387 -18.22 17.19 58.59
CA ARG A 387 -19.43 16.90 59.36
C ARG A 387 -19.16 15.69 60.25
N LEU A 388 -18.97 15.97 61.55
CA LEU A 388 -19.00 15.00 62.63
C LEU A 388 -20.39 14.35 62.71
N TRP A 389 -20.51 13.10 62.30
CA TRP A 389 -21.69 12.28 62.57
C TRP A 389 -21.57 11.65 63.96
N LYS A 390 -22.06 12.35 64.99
CA LYS A 390 -22.27 11.76 66.33
C LYS A 390 -23.50 10.86 66.28
N ARG A 391 -23.30 9.53 66.32
CA ARG A 391 -24.36 8.58 66.67
C ARG A 391 -24.54 8.62 68.19
N HIS A 392 -25.70 9.08 68.65
CA HIS A 392 -26.15 8.91 70.03
C HIS A 392 -26.51 7.44 70.28
N GLN A 393 -25.76 6.78 71.17
CA GLN A 393 -26.21 5.57 71.88
C GLN A 393 -27.01 6.00 73.11
N PRO A 394 -28.20 5.45 73.37
CA PRO A 394 -28.80 5.51 74.70
C PRO A 394 -28.28 4.35 75.58
N ALA A 395 -27.76 4.70 76.76
CA ALA A 395 -27.76 3.84 77.94
C ALA A 395 -29.19 3.86 78.51
N GLY A 396 -29.79 2.82 79.08
CA GLY A 396 -29.32 1.60 79.75
C GLY A 396 -30.43 1.16 80.72
N ALA A 397 -30.18 0.03 81.40
CA ALA A 397 -30.87 -0.50 82.60
C ALA A 397 -32.24 -1.19 82.38
N ASP A 398 -32.57 -2.34 82.98
CA ASP A 398 -31.86 -3.32 83.81
C ASP A 398 -32.83 -4.50 84.14
N ARG A 399 -32.27 -5.65 84.54
CA ARG A 399 -32.81 -6.76 85.39
C ARG A 399 -33.64 -7.94 84.83
N ARG A 400 -32.99 -9.13 84.93
CA ARG A 400 -33.32 -10.40 85.65
C ARG A 400 -34.75 -10.97 85.48
N VAL A 401 -34.99 -12.27 85.30
CA VAL A 401 -34.80 -13.38 86.26
C VAL A 401 -34.94 -14.75 85.54
N ASP A 402 -34.10 -15.69 85.95
CA ASP A 402 -34.15 -17.17 86.02
C ASP A 402 -35.33 -18.01 85.44
N GLY A 403 -34.96 -19.10 84.77
CA GLY A 403 -35.28 -20.50 85.12
C GLY A 403 -36.73 -21.02 85.03
N ALA A 404 -36.96 -21.90 84.05
CA ALA A 404 -37.77 -23.14 84.18
C ALA A 404 -37.37 -24.13 83.08
#